data_AF-A0A6M6E7C1-F1
#
_entry.id   AF-A0A6M6E7C1-F1
#
_cell.length_a   1.000
_cell.length_b   1.000
_cell.length_c   1.000
_cell.angle_alpha   90.00
_cell.angle_beta   90.00
_cell.angle_gamma   90.00
#
_symmetry.space_group_name_H-M   'P 1'
#
loop_
_entity.id
_entity.type
_entity.pdbx_description
1 polymer ?
#
loop_
_entity_poly.entity_id
_entity_poly.type
_entity_poly.pdbx_seq_one_letter_code
_entity_poly.pdbx_strand_id
1 'polypeptide(L)'
;MLKVLLVCILSCLIIYVGQLVWRKGKTTFIAGYGKMFTPKNEKQLAKGFGIIIMLFGLESIIFPILSLFFDGLGIYYGFLVVLNFFALFGIMIKDQVQGEA
;
A
#
# COMPACT_ATOMS: atom_id res chain seq x y z
N MET A 1 20.02 -2.82 15.77
CA MET A 1 19.29 -1.64 16.28
C MET A 1 19.23 -0.49 15.25
N LEU A 2 20.36 0.09 14.81
CA LEU A 2 20.36 1.20 13.82
C LEU A 2 19.60 0.88 12.52
N LYS A 3 19.79 -0.33 11.96
CA LYS A 3 19.08 -0.78 10.75
C LYS A 3 17.55 -0.81 10.94
N VAL A 4 17.10 -1.28 12.10
CA VAL A 4 15.66 -1.33 12.45
C VAL A 4 15.10 0.08 12.57
N LEU A 5 15.85 0.99 13.20
CA LEU A 5 15.45 2.40 13.32
C LEU A 5 15.30 3.05 11.94
N LEU A 6 16.25 2.83 11.03
CA LEU A 6 16.18 3.35 9.65
C LEU A 6 14.96 2.80 8.90
N VAL A 7 14.68 1.51 9.03
CA VAL A 7 13.48 0.90 8.44
C VAL A 7 12.22 1.54 9.00
N CYS A 8 12.10 1.73 10.32
CA CYS A 8 10.95 2.40 10.92
C CYS A 8 10.75 3.83 10.41
N ILE A 9 11.83 4.61 10.24
CA ILE A 9 11.76 5.98 9.71
C ILE A 9 11.26 5.96 8.26
N LEU A 10 11.80 5.08 7.42
CA LEU A 10 11.36 4.91 6.03
C LEU A 10 9.88 4.49 5.97
N SER A 11 9.47 3.59 6.85
CA SER A 11 8.08 3.15 6.95
C SER A 11 7.12 4.28 7.35
N CYS A 12 7.54 5.18 8.25
CA CYS A 12 6.77 6.40 8.55
C CYS A 12 6.59 7.30 7.31
N LEU A 13 7.62 7.43 6.46
CA LEU A 13 7.51 8.16 5.18
C LEU A 13 6.52 7.49 4.23
N ILE A 14 6.52 6.16 4.16
CA ILE A 14 5.56 5.38 3.34
C ILE A 14 4.12 5.65 3.82
N ILE A 15 3.87 5.59 5.14
CA ILE A 15 2.56 5.90 5.72
C ILE A 15 2.14 7.33 5.35
N TYR A 16 3.05 8.29 5.48
CA TYR A 16 2.77 9.67 5.11
C TYR A 16 2.39 9.82 3.63
N VAL A 17 3.11 9.14 2.72
CA VAL A 17 2.75 9.11 1.29
C VAL A 17 1.36 8.51 1.08
N GLY A 18 1.04 7.40 1.74
CA GLY A 18 -0.30 6.80 1.68
C GLY A 18 -1.40 7.76 2.13
N GLN A 19 -1.15 8.51 3.20
CA GLN A 19 -2.06 9.55 3.69
C GLN A 19 -2.23 10.69 2.67
N LEU A 20 -1.16 11.14 2.02
CA LEU A 20 -1.24 12.14 0.95
C LEU A 20 -2.06 11.63 -0.25
N VAL A 21 -1.87 10.37 -0.65
CA VAL A 21 -2.62 9.73 -1.74
C VAL A 21 -4.12 9.68 -1.40
N TRP A 22 -4.46 9.21 -0.20
CA TRP A 22 -5.85 9.22 0.28
C TRP A 22 -6.44 10.62 0.21
N ARG A 23 -5.75 11.62 0.76
CA ARG A 23 -6.27 13.01 0.86
C ARG A 23 -6.38 13.71 -0.49
N LYS A 24 -5.41 13.53 -1.40
CA LYS A 24 -5.43 14.15 -2.73
C LYS A 24 -6.57 13.62 -3.59
N GLY A 25 -6.95 12.35 -3.41
CA GLY A 25 -8.07 11.75 -4.16
C GLY A 25 -7.81 11.62 -5.67
N LYS A 26 -6.55 11.74 -6.09
CA LYS A 26 -6.11 11.62 -7.48
C LYS A 26 -5.17 10.43 -7.65
N THR A 27 -5.26 9.74 -8.78
CA THR A 27 -4.44 8.55 -9.09
C THR A 27 -3.54 8.73 -10.31
N THR A 28 -3.23 9.98 -10.66
CA THR A 28 -2.31 10.35 -11.75
C THR A 28 -0.87 9.83 -11.60
N PHE A 29 -0.54 9.21 -10.46
CA PHE A 29 0.75 8.57 -10.21
C PHE A 29 0.82 7.12 -10.74
N ILE A 30 -0.30 6.52 -11.17
CA ILE A 30 -0.32 5.17 -11.73
C ILE A 30 0.31 5.21 -13.13
N ALA A 31 1.27 4.33 -13.38
CA ALA A 31 1.86 4.19 -14.71
C ALA A 31 0.78 3.78 -15.74
N GLY A 32 0.76 4.43 -16.90
CA GLY A 32 -0.25 4.16 -17.94
C GLY A 32 -1.62 4.82 -17.71
N TYR A 33 -1.73 5.75 -16.75
CA TYR A 33 -2.93 6.56 -16.51
C TYR A 33 -3.46 7.20 -17.80
N GLY A 34 -4.74 6.99 -18.10
CA GLY A 34 -5.42 7.56 -19.26
C GLY A 34 -5.11 6.88 -20.61
N LYS A 35 -4.25 5.85 -20.62
CA LYS A 35 -3.97 5.02 -21.81
C LYS A 35 -4.35 3.56 -21.60
N MET A 36 -3.75 2.92 -20.60
CA MET A 36 -3.97 1.50 -20.30
C MET A 36 -4.97 1.32 -19.16
N PHE A 37 -5.11 2.32 -18.29
CA PHE A 37 -6.05 2.30 -17.18
C PHE A 37 -6.63 3.71 -16.98
N THR A 38 -7.96 3.81 -16.99
CA THR A 38 -8.69 5.04 -16.71
C THR A 38 -9.61 4.78 -15.51
N PRO A 39 -9.33 5.39 -14.34
CA PRO A 39 -10.15 5.17 -13.15
C PRO A 39 -11.60 5.59 -13.40
N LYS A 40 -12.56 4.75 -13.03
CA LYS A 40 -13.98 5.12 -13.09
C LYS A 40 -14.35 6.00 -11.89
N ASN A 41 -13.81 5.68 -10.70
CA ASN A 41 -13.95 6.50 -9.49
C ASN A 41 -12.58 6.81 -8.88
N GLU A 42 -11.90 7.82 -9.43
CA GLU A 42 -10.55 8.22 -9.04
C GLU A 42 -10.42 8.47 -7.53
N LYS A 43 -11.43 9.06 -6.89
CA LYS A 43 -11.42 9.38 -5.46
C LYS A 43 -11.50 8.13 -4.59
N GLN A 44 -12.35 7.17 -4.94
CA GLN A 44 -12.45 5.91 -4.23
C GLN A 44 -11.20 5.06 -4.44
N LEU A 45 -10.67 5.04 -5.67
CA LEU A 45 -9.44 4.34 -6.01
C LEU A 45 -8.27 4.90 -5.20
N ALA A 46 -8.07 6.22 -5.19
CA ALA A 46 -7.03 6.87 -4.41
C ALA A 46 -7.14 6.59 -2.91
N LYS A 47 -8.35 6.54 -2.33
CA LYS A 47 -8.55 6.09 -0.94
C LYS A 47 -8.08 4.66 -0.73
N GLY A 48 -8.45 3.75 -1.64
CA GLY A 48 -8.04 2.34 -1.59
C GLY A 48 -6.53 2.16 -1.64
N PHE A 49 -5.86 2.80 -2.61
CA PHE A 49 -4.41 2.82 -2.71
C PHE A 49 -3.76 3.41 -1.47
N GLY A 50 -4.27 4.55 -0.98
CA GLY A 50 -3.75 5.19 0.23
C GLY A 50 -3.82 4.28 1.46
N ILE A 51 -4.92 3.53 1.64
CA ILE A 51 -5.08 2.55 2.72
C ILE A 51 -4.02 1.45 2.62
N ILE A 52 -3.85 0.85 1.45
CA ILE A 52 -2.88 -0.24 1.26
C ILE A 52 -1.46 0.24 1.50
N ILE A 53 -1.09 1.43 0.99
CA ILE A 53 0.24 2.01 1.23
C ILE A 53 0.48 2.24 2.72
N MET A 54 -0.51 2.75 3.46
CA MET A 54 -0.39 2.93 4.92
C MET A 54 -0.31 1.60 5.68
N LEU A 55 -1.09 0.59 5.27
CA LEU A 55 -1.03 -0.76 5.86
C LEU A 55 0.35 -1.39 5.66
N PHE A 56 0.87 -1.35 4.44
CA PHE A 56 2.22 -1.83 4.14
C PHE A 56 3.29 -1.10 4.97
N GLY A 57 3.18 0.22 5.12
CA GLY A 57 4.07 0.99 6.00
C GLY A 57 3.98 0.56 7.46
N LEU A 58 2.77 0.32 7.98
CA LEU A 58 2.56 -0.14 9.35
C LEU A 58 3.09 -1.56 9.60
N GLU A 59 2.86 -2.50 8.67
CA GLU A 59 3.46 -3.83 8.68
C GLU A 59 4.99 -3.75 8.70
N SER A 60 5.56 -2.84 7.89
CA SER A 60 7.00 -2.61 7.79
C SER A 60 7.60 -1.91 9.03
N ILE A 61 6.79 -1.47 9.99
CA ILE A 61 7.24 -1.06 11.34
C ILE A 61 7.12 -2.25 12.30
N ILE A 62 5.97 -2.91 12.30
CA ILE A 62 5.64 -3.94 13.28
C ILE A 62 6.55 -5.17 13.13
N PHE A 63 6.72 -5.68 11.91
CA PHE A 63 7.46 -6.93 11.70
C PHE A 63 8.94 -6.86 12.09
N PRO A 64 9.70 -5.81 11.75
CA PRO A 64 11.07 -5.66 12.23
C PRO A 64 11.19 -5.57 13.75
N ILE A 65 10.21 -4.96 14.44
CA ILE A 65 10.19 -4.88 15.90
C ILE A 65 9.88 -6.25 16.50
N LEU A 66 8.86 -6.95 15.99
CA LEU A 66 8.51 -8.30 16.46
C LEU A 66 9.64 -9.31 16.20
N SER A 67 10.40 -9.14 15.11
CA SER A 67 11.54 -10.00 14.78
C SER A 67 12.71 -9.87 15.77
N LEU A 68 12.67 -8.91 16.71
CA LEU A 68 13.60 -8.86 17.84
C LEU A 68 13.26 -9.88 18.93
N PHE A 69 12.03 -10.40 18.93
CA PHE A 69 11.50 -11.29 19.96
C PHE A 69 11.15 -12.67 19.44
N PHE A 70 10.88 -12.81 18.14
CA PHE A 70 10.43 -14.06 17.52
C PHE A 70 11.18 -14.35 16.22
N ASP A 71 11.67 -15.57 16.08
CA ASP A 71 12.30 -16.06 14.84
C ASP A 71 11.26 -16.48 13.80
N GLY A 72 11.66 -16.47 12.52
CA GLY A 72 10.83 -16.96 11.41
C GLY A 72 9.74 -16.00 10.92
N LEU A 73 9.60 -14.82 11.52
CA LEU A 73 8.60 -13.80 11.13
C LEU A 73 8.78 -13.25 9.70
N GLY A 74 9.97 -13.40 9.12
CA GLY A 74 10.26 -12.94 7.76
C GLY A 74 9.37 -13.58 6.69
N ILE A 75 9.00 -14.86 6.85
CA ILE A 75 8.12 -15.55 5.89
C ILE A 75 6.71 -14.93 5.90
N TYR A 76 6.18 -14.65 7.10
CA TYR A 76 4.88 -14.02 7.28
C TYR A 76 4.86 -12.58 6.75
N TYR A 77 5.93 -11.82 6.99
CA TYR A 77 6.08 -10.50 6.41
C TYR A 77 6.07 -10.56 4.87
N GLY A 78 6.88 -11.44 4.29
CA GLY A 78 6.92 -11.65 2.83
C GLY A 78 5.56 -12.02 2.25
N PHE A 79 4.81 -12.89 2.92
CA PHE A 79 3.44 -13.24 2.52
C PHE A 79 2.50 -12.02 2.54
N LEU A 80 2.56 -11.18 3.58
CA LEU A 80 1.76 -9.96 3.65
C LEU A 80 2.13 -8.94 2.56
N VAL A 81 3.41 -8.80 2.21
CA VAL A 81 3.82 -7.94 1.10
C VAL A 81 3.17 -8.39 -0.21
N VAL A 82 3.21 -9.70 -0.49
CA VAL A 82 2.54 -10.28 -1.66
C VAL A 82 1.03 -10.05 -1.61
N LEU A 83 0.40 -10.18 -0.45
CA LEU A 83 -1.03 -9.94 -0.28
C LEU A 83 -1.40 -8.46 -0.52
N ASN A 84 -0.61 -7.51 -0.02
CA ASN A 84 -0.79 -6.08 -0.29
C ASN A 84 -0.68 -5.79 -1.79
N PHE A 85 0.26 -6.41 -2.49
CA PHE A 85 0.38 -6.29 -3.94
C PHE A 85 -0.90 -6.78 -4.64
N PHE A 86 -1.40 -7.98 -4.33
CA PHE A 86 -2.65 -8.46 -4.89
C PHE A 86 -3.86 -7.61 -4.51
N ALA A 87 -3.89 -7.04 -3.31
CA ALA A 87 -4.94 -6.12 -2.89
C ALA A 87 -4.98 -4.87 -3.77
N LEU A 88 -3.84 -4.33 -4.21
CA LEU A 88 -3.79 -3.20 -5.15
C LEU A 88 -4.45 -3.57 -6.49
N PHE A 89 -4.13 -4.74 -7.04
CA PHE A 89 -4.77 -5.25 -8.26
C PHE A 89 -6.28 -5.46 -8.05
N GLY A 90 -6.69 -6.03 -6.93
CA GLY A 90 -8.10 -6.22 -6.59
C GLY A 90 -8.86 -4.89 -6.56
N ILE A 91 -8.26 -3.83 -6.01
CA ILE A 91 -8.85 -2.48 -6.02
C ILE A 91 -8.96 -1.92 -7.44
N MET A 92 -7.93 -2.10 -8.28
CA MET A 92 -7.97 -1.68 -9.68
C MET A 92 -9.06 -2.43 -10.47
N ILE A 93 -9.13 -3.75 -10.35
CA ILE A 93 -10.15 -4.58 -11.02
C ILE A 93 -11.54 -4.18 -10.55
N LYS A 94 -11.74 -4.00 -9.23
CA LYS A 94 -13.02 -3.59 -8.67
C LYS A 94 -13.49 -2.25 -9.23
N ASP A 95 -12.59 -1.27 -9.37
CA ASP A 95 -12.92 0.02 -9.98
C ASP A 95 -13.38 -0.12 -11.45
N GLN A 96 -12.76 -1.03 -12.21
CA GLN A 96 -13.15 -1.28 -13.61
C GLN A 96 -14.48 -2.05 -13.72
N VAL A 97 -14.72 -3.05 -12.87
CA VAL A 97 -15.96 -3.85 -12.90
C VAL A 97 -17.16 -3.09 -12.34
N GLN A 98 -16.99 -2.31 -11.27
CA GLN A 98 -18.12 -1.64 -10.60
C GLN A 98 -18.76 -0.50 -11.41
N GLY A 99 -18.09 0.05 -12.41
CA GLY A 99 -18.69 1.07 -13.27
C GLY A 99 -19.25 0.53 -14.59
N GLU A 100 -19.72 -0.72 -14.63
CA GLU A 100 -20.55 -1.28 -15.72
C GLU A 100 -22.05 -1.38 -15.35
N ALA A 101 -22.53 -0.49 -14.47
CA ALA A 101 -23.95 -0.38 -14.13
C ALA A 101 -24.57 0.87 -14.75
#